data_AF-A0A7C3U2C7-F1
#
_entry.id   AF-A0A7C3U2C7-F1
#
_cell.length_a   1.000
_cell.length_b   1.000
_cell.length_c   1.000
_cell.angle_alpha   90.00
_cell.angle_beta   90.00
_cell.angle_gamma   90.00
#
_symmetry.space_group_name_H-M   'P 1'
#
loop_
_entity.id
_entity.type
_entity.pdbx_description
1 polymer ?
#
loop_
_entity_poly.entity_id
_entity_poly.type
_entity_poly.pdbx_seq_one_letter_code
_entity_poly.pdbx_strand_id
1 'polypeptide(L)'
;MKAKILREKYPKFVYNSFDFKLKKEGLEICFDFKIEPDIQFSPKVLIGGINEKEVKRVGERVLKNLIFNLGMIEALSYWKATCSPKIEILAGDLNKEQIRWWRNLIFKGMGQFFFENKINFLERNFLKIESFGEKFERFEGKLNENKILVPVGGGKDSIVTIEYLKKMKKDLILFCLNPNENQKKIIKISEIKNKVFVKREIDKKLLELNQMGFLNGHTPFTAY
;
A
#
# COMPACT_ATOMS: atom_id res chain seq x y z
N MET A 1 20.69 18.81 3.37
CA MET A 1 21.37 19.05 2.07
C MET A 1 20.95 18.03 1.02
N LYS A 2 21.12 16.73 1.27
CA LYS A 2 20.75 15.61 0.39
C LYS A 2 19.29 15.63 -0.15
N ALA A 3 18.30 15.78 0.74
CA ALA A 3 16.89 15.78 0.33
C ALA A 3 16.54 16.95 -0.60
N LYS A 4 17.13 18.13 -0.38
CA LYS A 4 16.93 19.31 -1.24
C LYS A 4 17.42 19.04 -2.67
N ILE A 5 18.64 18.52 -2.80
CA ILE A 5 19.23 18.15 -4.10
C ILE A 5 18.36 17.13 -4.85
N LEU A 6 17.90 16.08 -4.15
CA LEU A 6 17.04 15.06 -4.76
C LEU A 6 15.68 15.63 -5.18
N ARG A 7 15.08 16.50 -4.37
CA ARG A 7 13.80 17.15 -4.69
C ARG A 7 13.89 18.11 -5.87
N GLU A 8 15.03 18.79 -6.02
CA GLU A 8 15.31 19.66 -7.17
C GLU A 8 15.57 18.85 -8.44
N LYS A 9 16.38 17.78 -8.34
CA LYS A 9 16.69 16.89 -9.47
C LYS A 9 15.46 16.10 -9.94
N TYR A 10 14.62 15.67 -9.00
CA TYR A 10 13.46 14.82 -9.24
C TYR A 10 12.17 15.50 -8.77
N PRO A 11 11.66 16.48 -9.54
CA PRO A 11 10.58 17.36 -9.08
C PRO A 11 9.21 16.69 -9.06
N LYS A 12 9.02 15.57 -9.77
CA LYS A 12 7.70 14.95 -9.95
C LYS A 12 7.75 13.44 -9.77
N PHE A 13 6.86 12.94 -8.92
CA PHE A 13 6.50 11.53 -8.84
C PHE A 13 5.16 11.32 -9.56
N VAL A 14 5.04 10.24 -10.32
CA VAL A 14 3.85 9.93 -11.11
C VAL A 14 3.37 8.53 -10.75
N TYR A 15 2.11 8.43 -10.33
CA TYR A 15 1.38 7.16 -10.36
C TYR A 15 0.69 7.02 -11.72
N ASN A 16 1.36 6.32 -12.62
CA ASN A 16 1.02 6.30 -14.04
C ASN A 16 -0.21 5.42 -14.32
N SER A 17 -0.16 4.16 -13.87
CA SER A 17 -1.24 3.19 -14.09
C SER A 17 -1.13 2.01 -13.13
N PHE A 18 -2.13 1.15 -13.13
CA PHE A 18 -2.06 -0.18 -12.52
C PHE A 18 -2.72 -1.19 -13.45
N ASP A 19 -2.34 -2.45 -13.29
CA ASP A 19 -2.94 -3.59 -13.99
C ASP A 19 -3.13 -4.75 -13.01
N PHE A 20 -4.05 -5.66 -13.32
CA PHE A 20 -4.25 -6.87 -12.52
C PHE A 20 -4.64 -8.07 -13.38
N LYS A 21 -4.21 -9.25 -12.93
CA LYS A 21 -4.43 -10.51 -13.64
C LYS A 21 -4.77 -11.60 -12.64
N LEU A 22 -5.75 -12.42 -12.99
CA LEU A 22 -6.05 -13.61 -12.21
C LEU A 22 -5.09 -14.74 -12.61
N LYS A 23 -4.31 -15.24 -11.64
CA LYS A 23 -3.44 -16.40 -11.78
C LYS A 23 -4.03 -17.57 -11.00
N LYS A 24 -3.48 -18.77 -11.23
CA LYS A 24 -3.82 -19.98 -10.46
C LYS A 24 -3.67 -19.78 -8.94
N GLU A 25 -2.69 -18.98 -8.53
CA GLU A 25 -2.34 -18.73 -7.13
C GLU A 25 -3.21 -17.64 -6.48
N GLY A 26 -3.79 -16.74 -7.27
CA GLY A 26 -4.54 -15.59 -6.76
C GLY A 26 -4.57 -14.40 -7.73
N LEU A 27 -4.94 -13.23 -7.21
CA LEU A 27 -4.97 -11.98 -7.95
C LEU A 27 -3.60 -11.31 -7.90
N GLU A 28 -2.91 -11.26 -9.04
CA GLU A 28 -1.68 -10.47 -9.18
C GLU A 28 -2.04 -9.05 -9.62
N ILE A 29 -1.45 -8.07 -8.95
CA ILE A 29 -1.60 -6.64 -9.19
C ILE A 29 -0.21 -6.08 -9.47
N CYS A 30 -0.08 -5.28 -10.52
CA CYS A 30 1.14 -4.57 -10.90
C CYS A 30 0.84 -3.07 -10.90
N PHE A 31 1.72 -2.27 -10.29
CA PHE A 31 1.65 -0.81 -10.35
C PHE A 31 2.72 -0.26 -11.28
N ASP A 32 2.48 0.89 -11.90
CA ASP A 32 3.49 1.63 -12.67
C ASP A 32 3.70 3.01 -12.03
N PHE A 33 4.89 3.18 -11.46
CA PHE A 33 5.31 4.43 -10.83
C PHE A 33 6.50 5.01 -11.56
N LYS A 34 6.56 6.34 -11.66
CA LYS A 34 7.69 7.05 -12.24
C LYS A 34 8.14 8.17 -11.33
N ILE A 35 9.43 8.45 -11.35
CA ILE A 35 10.01 9.66 -10.81
C ILE A 35 10.71 10.33 -11.99
N GLU A 36 10.22 11.49 -12.40
CA GLU A 36 10.81 12.21 -13.51
C GLU A 36 12.18 12.77 -13.13
N PRO A 37 13.17 12.72 -14.04
CA PRO A 37 12.99 12.40 -15.47
C PRO A 37 13.16 10.92 -15.88
N ASP A 38 13.80 10.07 -15.09
CA ASP A 38 14.45 8.84 -15.59
C ASP A 38 14.30 7.58 -14.70
N ILE A 39 13.47 7.64 -13.65
CA ILE A 39 13.27 6.52 -12.73
C ILE A 39 11.86 5.96 -12.92
N GLN A 40 11.74 4.63 -12.98
CA GLN A 40 10.48 3.91 -13.14
C GLN A 40 10.50 2.66 -12.26
N PHE A 41 9.35 2.29 -11.71
CA PHE A 41 9.15 1.11 -10.88
C PHE A 41 7.92 0.34 -11.33
N SER A 42 7.97 -0.98 -11.23
CA SER A 42 6.85 -1.89 -11.47
C SER A 42 6.69 -2.92 -10.35
N PRO A 43 6.33 -2.49 -9.12
CA PRO A 43 6.14 -3.40 -8.01
C PRO A 43 4.87 -4.22 -8.15
N LYS A 44 4.85 -5.36 -7.44
CA LYS A 44 3.78 -6.35 -7.56
C LYS A 44 3.21 -6.73 -6.22
N VAL A 45 1.91 -7.01 -6.22
CA VAL A 45 1.17 -7.56 -5.08
C VAL A 45 0.38 -8.76 -5.55
N LEU A 46 0.57 -9.91 -4.90
CA LEU A 46 -0.20 -11.13 -5.14
C LEU A 46 -1.09 -11.40 -3.93
N ILE A 47 -2.41 -11.34 -4.11
CA ILE A 47 -3.39 -11.72 -3.09
C ILE A 47 -3.83 -13.15 -3.36
N GLY A 48 -3.38 -14.08 -2.51
CA GLY A 48 -3.64 -15.50 -2.67
C GLY A 48 -5.11 -15.88 -2.46
N GLY A 49 -5.55 -16.91 -3.19
CA GLY A 49 -6.88 -17.51 -3.01
C GLY A 49 -8.05 -16.75 -3.65
N ILE A 50 -7.78 -15.61 -4.30
CA ILE A 50 -8.78 -14.93 -5.14
C ILE A 50 -8.95 -15.72 -6.44
N ASN A 51 -10.20 -15.94 -6.84
CA ASN A 51 -10.57 -16.66 -8.07
C ASN A 51 -11.65 -15.88 -8.84
N GLU A 52 -12.07 -16.38 -10.01
CA GLU A 52 -13.04 -15.68 -10.86
C GLU A 52 -14.37 -15.41 -10.17
N LYS A 53 -14.82 -16.31 -9.29
CA LYS A 53 -16.08 -16.14 -8.56
C LYS A 53 -16.02 -14.91 -7.67
N GLU A 54 -14.90 -14.70 -6.97
CA GLU A 54 -14.72 -13.53 -6.11
C GLU A 54 -14.60 -12.24 -6.92
N VAL A 55 -13.87 -12.27 -8.04
CA VAL A 55 -13.76 -11.11 -8.96
C VAL A 55 -15.13 -10.73 -9.52
N LYS A 56 -15.91 -11.72 -9.99
CA LYS A 56 -17.27 -11.51 -10.50
C LYS A 56 -18.22 -11.00 -9.41
N ARG A 57 -18.10 -11.51 -8.17
CA ARG A 57 -18.90 -11.07 -7.02
C ARG A 57 -18.63 -9.62 -6.64
N VAL A 58 -17.37 -9.18 -6.65
CA VAL A 58 -16.99 -7.80 -6.34
C VAL A 58 -17.33 -6.86 -7.49
N GLY A 59 -17.17 -7.32 -8.73
CA GLY A 59 -17.33 -6.52 -9.93
C GLY A 59 -16.07 -5.73 -10.26
N GLU A 60 -15.77 -5.62 -11.55
CA GLU A 60 -14.52 -5.03 -12.03
C GLU A 60 -14.34 -3.56 -11.61
N ARG A 61 -15.41 -2.76 -11.63
CA ARG A 61 -15.35 -1.35 -11.25
C ARG A 61 -14.92 -1.16 -9.79
N VAL A 62 -15.49 -1.95 -8.89
CA VAL A 62 -15.14 -1.92 -7.47
C VAL A 62 -13.72 -2.43 -7.27
N LEU A 63 -13.34 -3.50 -7.96
CA LEU A 63 -12.00 -4.06 -7.88
C LEU A 63 -10.94 -3.03 -8.31
N LYS A 64 -11.15 -2.32 -9.43
CA LYS A 64 -10.28 -1.23 -9.88
C LYS A 64 -10.16 -0.11 -8.85
N ASN A 65 -11.27 0.28 -8.21
CA ASN A 65 -11.24 1.26 -7.12
C ASN A 65 -10.37 0.80 -5.93
N LEU A 66 -10.54 -0.45 -5.48
CA LEU A 66 -9.74 -1.01 -4.38
C LEU A 66 -8.25 -1.06 -4.74
N ILE A 67 -7.92 -1.50 -5.96
CA ILE A 67 -6.54 -1.57 -6.45
C ILE A 67 -5.92 -0.18 -6.59
N PHE A 68 -6.68 0.78 -7.10
CA PHE A 68 -6.24 2.17 -7.21
C PHE A 68 -5.78 2.71 -5.85
N ASN A 69 -6.60 2.55 -4.81
CA ASN A 69 -6.27 3.01 -3.47
C ASN A 69 -5.13 2.22 -2.82
N LEU A 70 -5.00 0.92 -3.11
CA LEU A 70 -3.82 0.13 -2.72
C LEU A 70 -2.55 0.68 -3.37
N GLY A 71 -2.61 1.06 -4.65
CA GLY A 71 -1.48 1.68 -5.34
C GLY A 71 -1.16 3.08 -4.81
N MET A 72 -2.14 3.85 -4.36
CA MET A 72 -1.93 5.15 -3.72
C MET A 72 -1.07 5.05 -2.45
N ILE A 73 -1.33 4.05 -1.60
CA ILE A 73 -0.51 3.83 -0.41
C ILE A 73 0.83 3.16 -0.76
N GLU A 74 0.86 2.25 -1.74
CA GLU A 74 2.10 1.63 -2.23
C GLU A 74 3.07 2.68 -2.79
N ALA A 75 2.55 3.66 -3.54
CA ALA A 75 3.31 4.74 -4.16
C ALA A 75 4.21 5.48 -3.16
N LEU A 76 3.79 5.62 -1.89
CA LEU A 76 4.58 6.30 -0.87
C LEU A 76 5.91 5.59 -0.57
N SER A 77 5.98 4.27 -0.79
CA SER A 77 7.21 3.50 -0.65
C SER A 77 8.27 3.87 -1.70
N TYR A 78 7.84 4.37 -2.85
CA TYR A 78 8.70 4.77 -3.96
C TYR A 78 8.91 6.29 -3.98
N TRP A 79 7.86 7.08 -3.74
CA TRP A 79 7.93 8.54 -3.63
C TRP A 79 8.98 8.98 -2.60
N LYS A 80 9.09 8.25 -1.48
CA LYS A 80 10.05 8.59 -0.42
C LYS A 80 11.49 8.64 -0.91
N ALA A 81 11.86 7.91 -1.98
CA ALA A 81 13.23 7.83 -2.48
C ALA A 81 13.79 9.22 -2.85
N THR A 82 12.93 10.11 -3.34
CA THR A 82 13.29 11.48 -3.74
C THR A 82 12.50 12.54 -3.00
N CYS A 83 11.39 12.16 -2.36
CA CYS A 83 10.46 13.06 -1.70
C CYS A 83 9.98 14.17 -2.65
N SER A 84 9.68 13.87 -3.92
CA SER A 84 9.33 14.86 -4.94
C SER A 84 8.25 15.86 -4.46
N PRO A 85 8.38 17.17 -4.74
CA PRO A 85 7.42 18.19 -4.33
C PRO A 85 6.06 18.06 -5.01
N LYS A 86 5.97 17.35 -6.13
CA LYS A 86 4.71 17.06 -6.82
C LYS A 86 4.47 15.55 -6.92
N ILE A 87 3.25 15.12 -6.58
CA ILE A 87 2.71 13.80 -6.92
C ILE A 87 1.60 14.02 -7.95
N GLU A 88 1.75 13.39 -9.11
CA GLU A 88 0.79 13.38 -10.21
C GLU A 88 0.18 11.99 -10.32
N ILE A 89 -1.16 11.91 -10.36
CA ILE A 89 -1.89 10.65 -10.36
C ILE A 89 -2.66 10.55 -11.67
N LEU A 90 -2.17 9.72 -12.57
CA LEU A 90 -2.82 9.45 -13.86
C LEU A 90 -3.71 8.20 -13.77
N ALA A 91 -3.44 7.32 -12.81
CA ALA A 91 -4.16 6.07 -12.58
C ALA A 91 -5.62 6.24 -12.08
N GLY A 92 -6.03 7.45 -11.72
CA GLY A 92 -7.37 7.76 -11.20
C GLY A 92 -7.52 9.23 -10.85
N ASP A 93 -8.73 9.65 -10.52
CA ASP A 93 -9.04 11.01 -10.07
C ASP A 93 -9.44 11.05 -8.58
N LEU A 94 -9.04 12.14 -7.92
CA LEU A 94 -9.31 12.42 -6.52
C LEU A 94 -10.00 13.78 -6.39
N ASN A 95 -11.06 13.81 -5.60
CA ASN A 95 -11.68 15.07 -5.21
C ASN A 95 -10.82 15.83 -4.16
N LYS A 96 -11.22 17.08 -3.87
CA LYS A 96 -10.49 17.96 -2.93
C LYS A 96 -10.36 17.37 -1.52
N GLU A 97 -11.38 16.65 -1.05
CA GLU A 97 -11.37 16.03 0.28
C GLU A 97 -10.41 14.84 0.34
N GLN A 98 -10.41 13.99 -0.70
CA GLN A 98 -9.49 12.87 -0.83
C GLN A 98 -8.03 13.37 -0.93
N ILE A 99 -7.78 14.41 -1.73
CA ILE A 99 -6.45 15.05 -1.79
C ILE A 99 -6.02 15.56 -0.41
N ARG A 100 -6.93 16.23 0.33
CA ARG A 100 -6.64 16.70 1.69
C ARG A 100 -6.35 15.55 2.64
N TRP A 101 -7.09 14.45 2.53
CA TRP A 101 -6.89 13.24 3.33
C TRP A 101 -5.52 12.61 3.07
N TRP A 102 -5.15 12.39 1.80
CA TRP A 102 -3.85 11.82 1.42
C TRP A 102 -2.69 12.70 1.87
N ARG A 103 -2.79 14.03 1.71
CA ARG A 103 -1.80 14.97 2.25
C ARG A 103 -1.63 14.82 3.75
N ASN A 104 -2.74 14.75 4.49
CA ASN A 104 -2.72 14.57 5.93
C ASN A 104 -2.11 13.22 6.34
N LEU A 105 -2.43 12.14 5.62
CA LEU A 105 -1.82 10.83 5.84
C LEU A 105 -0.31 10.86 5.62
N ILE A 106 0.18 11.48 4.54
CA ILE A 106 1.62 11.60 4.26
C ILE A 106 2.30 12.40 5.38
N PHE A 107 1.76 13.57 5.73
CA PHE A 107 2.40 14.45 6.72
C PHE A 107 2.42 13.86 8.12
N LYS A 108 1.35 13.18 8.54
CA LYS A 108 1.28 12.55 9.87
C LYS A 108 1.91 11.16 9.91
N GLY A 109 1.85 10.43 8.80
CA GLY A 109 2.29 9.04 8.70
C GLY A 109 3.76 8.86 8.36
N MET A 110 4.43 9.90 7.85
CA MET A 110 5.85 9.85 7.47
C MET A 110 6.76 10.65 8.40
N GLY A 111 6.33 10.91 9.64
CA GLY A 111 7.07 11.71 10.62
C GLY A 111 8.49 11.21 10.87
N GLN A 112 8.69 9.90 11.07
CA GLN A 112 10.02 9.30 11.24
C GLN A 112 10.90 9.53 9.99
N PHE A 113 10.34 9.30 8.79
CA PHE A 113 11.05 9.53 7.54
C PHE A 113 11.51 10.99 7.40
N PHE A 114 10.64 11.96 7.70
CA PHE A 114 11.03 13.37 7.63
C PHE A 114 12.10 13.72 8.67
N PHE A 115 11.99 13.20 9.88
CA PHE A 115 12.94 13.44 10.97
C PHE A 115 14.33 12.91 10.61
N GLU A 116 14.43 11.63 10.24
CA GLU A 116 15.71 10.97 9.91
C GLU A 116 16.42 11.63 8.73
N ASN A 117 15.65 12.09 7.73
CA ASN A 117 16.19 12.73 6.53
C ASN A 117 16.35 14.26 6.68
N LYS A 118 16.06 14.82 7.87
CA LYS A 118 16.15 16.26 8.17
C LYS A 118 15.36 17.12 7.17
N ILE A 119 14.14 16.69 6.87
CA ILE A 119 13.22 17.33 5.92
C ILE A 119 12.24 18.20 6.69
N ASN A 120 12.18 19.49 6.39
CA ASN A 120 11.17 20.38 6.93
C ASN A 120 9.88 20.28 6.10
N PHE A 121 9.00 19.36 6.46
CA PHE A 121 7.72 19.13 5.77
C PHE A 121 6.64 20.19 6.07
N LEU A 122 6.94 21.15 6.95
CA LEU A 122 6.05 22.28 7.30
C LEU A 122 6.22 23.48 6.35
N GLU A 123 7.16 23.40 5.41
CA GLU A 123 7.36 24.45 4.41
C GLU A 123 6.09 24.68 3.58
N ARG A 124 5.87 25.95 3.22
CA ARG A 124 4.79 26.29 2.29
C ARG A 124 5.02 25.56 0.97
N ASN A 125 3.94 25.04 0.38
CA ASN A 125 3.98 24.29 -0.89
C ASN A 125 4.91 23.05 -0.86
N PHE A 126 5.16 22.46 0.31
CA PHE A 126 6.02 21.28 0.45
C PHE A 126 5.62 20.11 -0.46
N LEU A 127 4.32 19.88 -0.63
CA LEU A 127 3.78 18.83 -1.48
C LEU A 127 2.55 19.36 -2.23
N LYS A 128 2.47 19.10 -3.53
CA LYS A 128 1.27 19.26 -4.36
C LYS A 128 0.84 17.88 -4.87
N ILE A 129 -0.44 17.56 -4.75
CA ILE A 129 -1.02 16.34 -5.31
C ILE A 129 -2.04 16.77 -6.36
N GLU A 130 -1.91 16.24 -7.57
CA GLU A 130 -2.83 16.47 -8.70
C GLU A 130 -3.22 15.12 -9.30
N SER A 131 -4.45 15.03 -9.78
CA SER A 131 -5.01 13.80 -10.35
C SER A 131 -5.79 14.10 -11.63
N PHE A 132 -5.75 13.16 -12.58
CA PHE A 132 -6.27 13.37 -13.94
C PHE A 132 -6.94 12.13 -14.56
N GLY A 133 -7.09 11.04 -13.79
CA GLY A 133 -7.62 9.78 -14.32
C GLY A 133 -9.14 9.62 -14.22
N GLU A 134 -9.59 8.37 -14.22
CA GLU A 134 -11.01 8.03 -14.01
C GLU A 134 -11.43 8.25 -12.56
N LYS A 135 -12.64 8.76 -12.34
CA LYS A 135 -13.24 8.84 -11.00
C LYS A 135 -13.76 7.48 -10.56
N PHE A 136 -13.29 7.02 -9.41
CA PHE A 136 -13.83 5.83 -8.77
C PHE A 136 -14.92 6.17 -7.77
N GLU A 137 -16.03 5.45 -7.85
CA GLU A 137 -17.14 5.59 -6.91
C GLU A 137 -16.92 4.75 -5.65
N ARG A 138 -17.49 5.23 -4.54
CA ARG A 138 -17.48 4.51 -3.27
C ARG A 138 -18.12 3.13 -3.42
N PHE A 139 -17.51 2.13 -2.80
CA PHE A 139 -18.14 0.83 -2.64
C PHE A 139 -19.27 0.91 -1.60
N GLU A 140 -20.51 0.62 -2.02
CA GLU A 140 -21.70 0.64 -1.16
C GLU A 140 -22.15 -0.75 -0.67
N GLY A 141 -21.36 -1.79 -0.94
CA GLY A 141 -21.71 -3.13 -0.51
C GLY A 141 -21.65 -3.31 1.01
N LYS A 142 -22.52 -4.17 1.53
CA LYS A 142 -22.53 -4.55 2.95
C LYS A 142 -21.45 -5.60 3.22
N LEU A 143 -20.67 -5.39 4.28
CA LEU A 143 -19.70 -6.36 4.76
C LEU A 143 -20.40 -7.45 5.58
N ASN A 144 -19.84 -8.66 5.59
CA ASN A 144 -20.36 -9.76 6.41
C ASN A 144 -19.88 -9.61 7.86
N GLU A 145 -20.78 -9.24 8.76
CA GLU A 145 -20.48 -9.00 10.18
C GLU A 145 -20.05 -10.26 10.97
N ASN A 146 -20.30 -11.45 10.42
CA ASN A 146 -19.87 -12.72 10.99
C ASN A 146 -18.43 -13.10 10.60
N LYS A 147 -17.82 -12.39 9.64
CA LYS A 147 -16.44 -12.62 9.22
C LYS A 147 -15.53 -11.53 9.77
N ILE A 148 -14.44 -11.95 10.40
CA ILE A 148 -13.43 -11.03 10.94
C ILE A 148 -12.10 -11.32 10.26
N LEU A 149 -11.55 -10.32 9.58
CA LEU A 149 -10.19 -10.37 9.06
C LEU A 149 -9.21 -9.96 10.17
N VAL A 150 -8.30 -10.85 10.54
CA VAL A 150 -7.36 -10.65 11.65
C VAL A 150 -5.93 -10.52 11.10
N PRO A 151 -5.29 -9.35 11.16
CA PRO A 151 -3.90 -9.18 10.71
C PRO A 151 -2.91 -9.89 11.64
N VAL A 152 -1.94 -10.61 11.07
CA VAL A 152 -0.93 -11.39 11.80
C VAL A 152 0.47 -10.82 11.57
N GLY A 153 1.00 -10.12 12.58
CA GLY A 153 2.30 -9.44 12.53
C GLY A 153 3.50 -10.26 13.00
N GLY A 154 3.28 -11.42 13.63
CA GLY A 154 4.37 -12.32 14.08
C GLY A 154 4.76 -12.19 15.56
N GLY A 155 4.21 -11.20 16.27
CA GLY A 155 4.47 -10.96 17.70
C GLY A 155 3.39 -11.54 18.63
N LYS A 156 3.63 -11.41 19.95
CA LYS A 156 2.71 -11.86 21.00
C LYS A 156 1.31 -11.26 20.90
N ASP A 157 1.20 -10.02 20.44
CA ASP A 157 -0.08 -9.30 20.34
C ASP A 157 -1.02 -9.97 19.32
N SER A 158 -0.48 -10.54 18.23
CA SER A 158 -1.26 -11.34 17.29
C SER A 158 -1.80 -12.61 17.94
N ILE A 159 -1.02 -13.28 18.80
CA ILE A 159 -1.45 -14.49 19.51
C ILE A 159 -2.60 -14.15 20.46
N VAL A 160 -2.43 -13.12 21.30
CA VAL A 160 -3.46 -12.69 22.25
C VAL A 160 -4.74 -12.27 21.52
N THR A 161 -4.61 -11.53 20.41
CA THR A 161 -5.76 -11.10 19.59
C THR A 161 -6.52 -12.30 19.04
N ILE A 162 -5.82 -13.28 18.45
CA ILE A 162 -6.43 -14.48 17.89
C ILE A 162 -7.17 -15.28 18.98
N GLU A 163 -6.52 -15.55 20.12
CA GLU A 163 -7.12 -16.34 21.21
C GLU A 163 -8.31 -15.63 21.85
N TYR A 164 -8.27 -14.30 21.94
CA TYR A 164 -9.42 -13.53 22.40
C TYR A 164 -10.59 -13.61 21.41
N LEU A 165 -10.33 -13.38 20.12
CA LEU A 165 -11.37 -13.36 19.09
C LEU A 165 -12.02 -14.73 18.86
N LYS A 166 -11.29 -15.84 19.09
CA LYS A 166 -11.86 -17.20 19.04
C LYS A 166 -13.08 -17.36 19.95
N LYS A 167 -13.12 -16.65 21.07
CA LYS A 167 -14.23 -16.69 22.04
C LYS A 167 -15.52 -16.08 21.48
N MET A 168 -15.43 -15.25 20.43
CA MET A 168 -16.59 -14.58 19.82
C MET A 168 -17.44 -15.48 18.92
N LYS A 169 -17.03 -16.74 18.67
CA LYS A 169 -17.74 -17.70 17.79
C LYS A 169 -18.04 -17.14 16.38
N LYS A 170 -17.18 -16.25 15.88
CA LYS A 170 -17.22 -15.68 14.52
C LYS A 170 -16.24 -16.39 13.60
N ASP A 171 -16.44 -16.25 12.29
CA ASP A 171 -15.54 -16.80 11.27
C ASP A 171 -14.29 -15.92 11.17
N LEU A 172 -13.18 -16.41 11.74
CA LEU A 172 -11.90 -15.71 11.72
C LEU A 172 -11.14 -16.06 10.44
N ILE A 173 -10.65 -15.03 9.76
CA ILE A 173 -9.81 -15.15 8.57
C ILE A 173 -8.48 -14.50 8.89
N LEU A 174 -7.41 -15.28 8.91
CA LEU A 174 -6.08 -14.76 9.21
C LEU A 174 -5.47 -14.08 7.98
N PHE A 175 -5.12 -12.81 8.11
CA PHE A 175 -4.47 -12.03 7.07
C PHE A 175 -2.99 -11.88 7.36
N CYS A 176 -2.14 -12.18 6.37
CA CYS A 176 -0.71 -12.02 6.54
C CYS A 176 -0.05 -11.49 5.26
N LEU A 177 0.65 -10.38 5.41
CA LEU A 177 1.42 -9.71 4.37
C LEU A 177 2.89 -10.12 4.47
N ASN A 178 3.44 -10.68 3.39
CA ASN A 178 4.78 -11.24 3.31
C ASN A 178 5.09 -12.23 4.46
N PRO A 179 4.36 -13.36 4.53
CA PRO A 179 4.44 -14.29 5.67
C PRO A 179 5.85 -14.86 5.87
N ASN A 180 6.44 -14.54 7.01
CA ASN A 180 7.68 -15.13 7.52
C ASN A 180 7.42 -16.39 8.37
N GLU A 181 8.49 -17.07 8.78
CA GLU A 181 8.39 -18.33 9.54
C GLU A 181 7.66 -18.19 10.89
N ASN A 182 7.80 -17.05 11.58
CA ASN A 182 7.12 -16.83 12.85
C ASN A 182 5.61 -16.68 12.65
N GLN A 183 5.19 -15.90 11.65
CA GLN A 183 3.77 -15.76 11.29
C GLN A 183 3.17 -17.10 10.86
N LYS A 184 3.89 -17.91 10.07
CA LYS A 184 3.45 -19.26 9.68
C LYS A 184 3.26 -20.18 10.89
N LYS A 185 4.16 -20.14 11.88
CA LYS A 185 4.04 -20.91 13.13
C LYS A 185 2.79 -20.49 13.92
N ILE A 186 2.56 -19.19 14.10
CA ILE A 186 1.37 -18.66 14.79
C ILE A 186 0.09 -19.12 14.09
N ILE A 187 0.04 -19.00 12.75
CA ILE A 187 -1.12 -19.45 11.96
C ILE A 187 -1.36 -20.95 12.15
N LYS A 188 -0.30 -21.77 12.13
CA LYS A 188 -0.40 -23.21 12.36
C LYS A 188 -0.95 -23.53 13.75
N ILE A 189 -0.41 -22.90 14.80
CA ILE A 189 -0.82 -23.11 16.20
C ILE A 189 -2.25 -22.60 16.45
N SER A 190 -2.69 -21.58 15.72
CA SER A 190 -4.04 -21.03 15.88
C SER A 190 -5.16 -22.00 15.48
N GLU A 191 -4.86 -23.02 14.68
CA GLU A 191 -5.85 -23.97 14.13
C GLU A 191 -6.97 -23.33 13.28
N ILE A 192 -6.84 -22.04 12.94
CA ILE A 192 -7.78 -21.34 12.07
C ILE A 192 -7.52 -21.74 10.62
N LYS A 193 -8.56 -22.25 9.96
CA LYS A 193 -8.48 -22.77 8.58
C LYS A 193 -8.41 -21.65 7.54
N ASN A 194 -9.23 -20.61 7.72
CA ASN A 194 -9.38 -19.54 6.75
C ASN A 194 -8.22 -18.55 6.87
N LYS A 195 -7.54 -18.31 5.76
CA LYS A 195 -6.39 -17.40 5.71
C LYS A 195 -6.21 -16.79 4.33
N VAL A 196 -5.71 -15.56 4.32
CA VAL A 196 -5.35 -14.80 3.12
C VAL A 196 -3.89 -14.42 3.24
N PHE A 197 -3.08 -14.94 2.32
CA PHE A 197 -1.68 -14.56 2.20
C PHE A 197 -1.54 -13.53 1.08
N VAL A 198 -0.87 -12.42 1.40
CA VAL A 198 -0.50 -11.41 0.42
C VAL A 198 1.01 -11.39 0.30
N LYS A 199 1.53 -11.50 -0.92
CA LYS A 199 2.94 -11.30 -1.22
C LYS A 199 3.09 -9.94 -1.90
N ARG A 200 3.85 -9.05 -1.28
CA ARG A 200 4.25 -7.75 -1.81
C ARG A 200 5.72 -7.81 -2.20
N GLU A 201 5.99 -7.59 -3.47
CA GLU A 201 7.33 -7.58 -4.07
C GLU A 201 7.76 -6.13 -4.32
N ILE A 202 8.82 -5.71 -3.62
CA ILE A 202 9.45 -4.41 -3.82
C ILE A 202 10.26 -4.46 -5.11
N ASP A 203 10.14 -3.41 -5.93
CA ASP A 203 10.98 -3.27 -7.12
C ASP A 203 12.47 -3.17 -6.74
N LYS A 204 13.32 -3.97 -7.39
CA LYS A 204 14.77 -4.01 -7.14
C LYS A 204 15.43 -2.65 -7.34
N LYS A 205 14.93 -1.82 -8.26
CA LYS A 205 15.45 -0.47 -8.48
C LYS A 205 15.33 0.40 -7.23
N LEU A 206 14.30 0.22 -6.40
CA LEU A 206 14.20 0.94 -5.13
C LEU A 206 15.33 0.53 -4.15
N LEU A 207 15.72 -0.76 -4.17
CA LEU A 207 16.83 -1.25 -3.35
C LEU A 207 18.18 -0.70 -3.84
N GLU A 208 18.38 -0.64 -5.16
CA GLU A 208 19.56 -0.04 -5.78
C GLU A 208 19.67 1.44 -5.43
N LEU A 209 18.57 2.21 -5.53
CA LEU A 209 18.54 3.61 -5.14
C LEU A 209 18.88 3.80 -3.66
N ASN A 210 18.40 2.93 -2.78
CA ASN A 210 18.77 2.96 -1.36
C ASN A 210 20.28 2.76 -1.16
N GLN A 211 20.89 1.83 -1.90
CA GLN A 211 22.34 1.57 -1.85
C GLN A 211 23.16 2.75 -2.43
N MET A 212 22.64 3.41 -3.46
CA MET A 212 23.19 4.68 -3.99
C MET A 212 22.99 5.86 -3.03
N GLY A 213 22.37 5.62 -1.87
CA GLY A 213 22.07 6.64 -0.91
C GLY A 213 20.99 7.57 -1.41
N PHE A 214 19.85 7.09 -1.89
CA PHE A 214 18.62 7.90 -1.94
C PHE A 214 18.03 8.06 -0.54
N LEU A 215 16.89 8.74 -0.41
CA LEU A 215 16.20 8.87 0.86
C LEU A 215 15.51 7.54 1.19
N ASN A 216 15.53 7.14 2.46
CA ASN A 216 14.83 5.96 2.95
C ASN A 216 14.28 6.24 4.34
N GLY A 217 13.36 5.40 4.80
CA GLY A 217 12.73 5.52 6.11
C GLY A 217 11.35 4.87 6.13
N HIS A 218 10.68 4.99 7.28
CA HIS A 218 9.39 4.36 7.49
C HIS A 218 8.26 5.04 6.69
N THR A 219 7.32 4.23 6.22
CA THR A 219 6.08 4.64 5.55
C THR A 219 4.89 4.28 6.44
N PRO A 220 3.71 4.90 6.27
CA PRO A 220 2.52 4.59 7.06
C PRO A 220 1.95 3.21 6.74
N PHE A 221 2.63 2.16 7.18
CA PHE A 221 2.35 0.77 6.82
C PHE A 221 1.01 0.29 7.38
N THR A 222 0.52 0.87 8.48
CA THR A 222 -0.80 0.55 9.02
C THR A 222 -1.95 1.00 8.11
N ALA A 223 -1.70 1.96 7.20
CA ALA A 223 -2.70 2.40 6.21
C ALA A 223 -2.67 1.56 4.93
N TYR A 224 -1.71 0.63 4.81
CA TYR A 224 -1.55 -0.29 3.68
C TYR A 224 -2.34 -1.57 3.92
#